data_AF-A0AAU4XSW3-F1
#
_entry.id   AF-A0AAU4XSW3-F1
#
_cell.length_a   1.000
_cell.length_b   1.000
_cell.length_c   1.000
_cell.angle_alpha   90.00
_cell.angle_beta   90.00
_cell.angle_gamma   90.00
#
_symmetry.space_group_name_H-M   'P 1'
#
loop_
_entity.id
_entity.type
_entity.pdbx_description
1 polymer ?
#
loop_
_entity_poly.entity_id
_entity_poly.type
_entity_poly.pdbx_seq_one_letter_code
_entity_poly.pdbx_strand_id
1 'polypeptide(L)'
;MTGSGCEHPETPDWRDQAACVGEDPEIFFPLSDLAAPGTEAALARAVCRRCAVLVACRDWALEHGEDDGIWGATTAAQRRTIRRATIEPAPASGRRGDRAGQVGDGALPG
;
A
#
# COMPACT_ATOMS: atom_id res chain seq x y z
N MET A 1 19.43 38.87 30.10
CA MET A 1 20.22 38.19 29.05
C MET A 1 20.31 36.72 29.42
N THR A 2 20.35 35.83 28.41
CA THR A 2 20.00 34.38 28.37
C THR A 2 18.48 34.15 28.27
N GLY A 3 17.89 33.86 27.10
CA GLY A 3 18.39 33.11 25.95
C GLY A 3 17.99 31.64 26.12
N SER A 4 16.76 31.30 25.76
CA SER A 4 16.26 29.92 25.68
C SER A 4 15.19 29.84 24.60
N GLY A 5 15.62 30.09 23.36
CA GLY A 5 14.92 29.58 22.18
C GLY A 5 15.70 28.35 21.73
N CYS A 6 15.26 27.17 22.13
CA CYS A 6 15.67 25.94 21.45
C CYS A 6 14.85 25.87 20.17
N GLU A 7 15.16 26.73 19.22
CA GLU A 7 14.59 26.70 17.87
C GLU A 7 15.19 25.49 17.14
N HIS A 8 14.50 24.36 17.21
CA HIS A 8 14.68 23.31 16.22
C HIS A 8 14.14 23.87 14.89
N PRO A 9 14.91 23.88 13.80
CA PRO A 9 14.36 24.15 12.49
C PRO A 9 13.33 23.04 12.21
N GLU A 10 12.06 23.37 12.38
CA GLU A 10 10.94 22.48 12.13
C GLU A 10 10.86 22.24 10.63
N THR A 11 11.52 21.19 10.14
CA THR A 11 11.15 20.64 8.84
C THR A 11 9.67 20.27 8.93
N PRO A 12 8.80 20.84 8.06
CA PRO A 12 7.36 20.57 8.13
C PRO A 12 7.11 19.07 8.15
N ASP A 13 6.31 18.58 9.10
CA ASP A 13 5.96 17.15 9.12
C ASP A 13 5.20 16.88 7.82
N TRP A 14 5.51 15.76 7.16
CA TRP A 14 4.78 15.37 5.96
C TRP A 14 3.29 15.19 6.26
N ARG A 15 2.93 14.90 7.52
CA ARG A 15 1.54 14.85 7.99
C ARG A 15 0.80 16.17 7.81
N ASP A 16 1.49 17.30 7.94
CA ASP A 16 0.89 18.63 7.79
C ASP A 16 0.47 18.92 6.34
N GLN A 17 1.07 18.20 5.39
CA GLN A 17 0.77 18.28 3.96
C GLN A 17 -0.28 17.24 3.52
N ALA A 18 -0.85 16.48 4.47
CA ALA A 18 -1.82 15.45 4.16
C ALA A 18 -3.19 16.04 3.81
N ALA A 19 -3.78 15.55 2.71
CA ALA A 19 -5.09 16.01 2.23
C ALA A 19 -6.26 15.62 3.15
N CYS A 20 -6.00 14.77 4.16
CA CYS A 20 -6.98 14.33 5.15
C CYS A 20 -7.11 15.25 6.36
N VAL A 21 -6.18 16.20 6.59
CA VAL A 21 -6.18 17.07 7.79
C VAL A 21 -7.44 17.94 7.92
N GLY A 22 -8.12 18.23 6.80
CA GLY A 22 -9.37 19.00 6.77
C GLY A 22 -10.63 18.17 6.51
N GLU A 23 -10.53 16.85 6.51
CA GLU A 23 -11.66 15.94 6.27
C GLU A 23 -12.16 15.34 7.60
N ASP A 24 -13.35 14.75 7.59
CA ASP A 24 -13.91 14.09 8.77
C ASP A 24 -13.05 12.87 9.18
N PRO A 25 -12.49 12.83 10.40
CA PRO A 25 -11.67 11.71 10.87
C PRO A 25 -12.41 10.36 10.83
N GLU A 26 -13.72 10.34 11.04
CA GLU A 26 -14.52 9.10 11.13
C GLU A 26 -14.47 8.28 9.84
N ILE A 27 -14.33 8.93 8.67
CA ILE A 27 -14.28 8.20 7.39
C ILE A 27 -13.02 7.34 7.26
N PHE A 28 -11.95 7.70 7.98
CA PHE A 28 -10.67 6.98 7.96
C PHE A 28 -10.65 5.79 8.92
N PHE A 29 -11.65 5.65 9.80
CA PHE A 29 -11.83 4.52 10.72
C PHE A 29 -13.14 3.79 10.44
N PRO A 30 -13.29 3.18 9.25
CA PRO A 30 -14.54 2.53 8.87
C PRO A 30 -14.82 1.29 9.73
N LEU A 31 -16.09 1.03 10.01
CA LEU A 31 -16.54 -0.22 10.66
C LEU A 31 -16.30 -1.45 9.78
N SER A 32 -16.15 -1.26 8.47
CA SER A 32 -15.88 -2.30 7.49
C SER A 32 -14.78 -1.87 6.52
N ASP A 33 -13.76 -2.71 6.37
CA ASP A 33 -12.67 -2.51 5.39
C ASP A 33 -13.11 -2.68 3.93
N LEU A 34 -14.36 -3.09 3.69
CA LEU A 34 -14.87 -3.37 2.35
C LEU A 34 -14.88 -2.12 1.48
N ALA A 35 -14.35 -2.27 0.27
CA ALA A 35 -14.14 -1.17 -0.67
C ALA A 35 -15.31 -0.88 -1.61
N ALA A 36 -16.53 -1.24 -1.21
CA ALA A 36 -17.69 -1.04 -2.06
C ALA A 36 -17.96 0.46 -2.26
N PRO A 37 -18.44 0.89 -3.44
CA PRO A 37 -18.84 2.28 -3.66
C PRO A 37 -19.82 2.76 -2.58
N GLY A 38 -19.61 3.96 -2.05
CA GLY A 38 -20.46 4.55 -1.01
C GLY A 38 -20.13 4.14 0.43
N THR A 39 -19.15 3.25 0.65
CA THR A 39 -18.63 2.96 2.00
C THR A 39 -17.68 4.07 2.48
N GLU A 40 -17.53 4.23 3.80
CA GLU A 40 -16.53 5.15 4.36
C GLU A 40 -15.13 4.79 3.85
N ALA A 41 -14.85 3.49 3.73
CA ALA A 41 -13.58 3.01 3.20
C ALA A 41 -13.32 3.43 1.75
N ALA A 42 -14.35 3.48 0.90
CA ALA A 42 -14.22 3.98 -0.47
C ALA A 42 -13.99 5.50 -0.49
N LEU A 43 -14.69 6.24 0.36
CA LEU A 43 -14.54 7.70 0.48
C LEU A 43 -13.14 8.09 0.97
N ALA A 44 -12.67 7.50 2.06
CA ALA A 44 -11.32 7.74 2.59
C ALA A 44 -10.23 7.43 1.55
N ARG A 45 -10.34 6.31 0.83
CA ARG A 45 -9.38 6.00 -0.24
C ARG A 45 -9.42 7.01 -1.38
N ALA A 46 -10.58 7.56 -1.71
CA ALA A 46 -10.68 8.62 -2.72
C ALA A 46 -9.93 9.89 -2.27
N VAL A 47 -10.04 10.26 -0.99
CA VAL A 47 -9.25 11.35 -0.40
C VAL A 47 -7.76 11.04 -0.43
N CYS A 48 -7.34 9.84 -0.04
CA CYS A 48 -5.92 9.48 -0.05
C CYS A 48 -5.32 9.58 -1.46
N ARG A 49 -6.05 9.19 -2.52
CA ARG A 49 -5.54 9.18 -3.91
C ARG A 49 -5.14 10.56 -4.45
N ARG A 50 -5.68 11.65 -3.90
CA ARG A 50 -5.31 13.02 -4.26
C ARG A 50 -4.24 13.63 -3.33
N CYS A 51 -3.74 12.85 -2.36
CA CYS A 51 -2.80 13.33 -1.36
C CYS A 51 -1.35 13.26 -1.85
N ALA A 52 -0.61 14.38 -1.74
CA ALA A 52 0.80 14.46 -2.13
C ALA A 52 1.72 13.54 -1.31
N VAL A 53 1.34 13.26 -0.05
CA VAL A 53 2.12 12.45 0.89
C VAL A 53 1.62 11.00 1.00
N LEU A 54 0.86 10.51 0.02
CA LEU A 54 0.30 9.15 0.03
C LEU A 54 1.35 8.07 0.29
N VAL A 55 2.51 8.17 -0.37
CA VAL A 55 3.59 7.17 -0.26
C VAL A 55 4.20 7.21 1.14
N ALA A 56 4.61 8.39 1.62
CA ALA A 56 5.15 8.56 2.97
C ALA A 56 4.18 8.06 4.05
N CYS A 57 2.88 8.37 3.89
CA CYS A 57 1.83 7.90 4.80
C CYS A 57 1.70 6.38 4.84
N ARG A 58 1.70 5.74 3.66
CA ARG A 58 1.63 4.28 3.55
C ARG A 58 2.85 3.62 4.17
N ASP A 59 4.03 4.12 3.85
CA ASP A 59 5.28 3.51 4.26
C ASP A 59 5.46 3.63 5.78
N TRP A 60 5.13 4.80 6.34
CA TRP A 60 5.08 4.99 7.80
C TRP A 60 4.13 4.00 8.48
N ALA A 61 2.91 3.82 7.95
CA ALA A 61 1.93 2.88 8.51
C ALA A 61 2.37 1.41 8.39
N LEU A 62 3.13 1.05 7.35
CA LEU A 62 3.70 -0.28 7.20
C LEU A 62 4.83 -0.52 8.21
N GLU A 63 5.71 0.46 8.40
CA GLU A 63 6.84 0.41 9.34
C GLU A 63 6.39 0.36 10.81
N HIS A 64 5.38 1.17 11.16
CA HIS A 64 4.87 1.26 12.53
C HIS A 64 3.85 0.16 12.85
N GLY A 65 3.47 -0.64 11.84
CA GLY A 65 2.53 -1.75 12.03
C GLY A 65 1.11 -1.29 12.30
N GLU A 66 0.70 -0.09 11.86
CA GLU A 66 -0.65 0.40 12.09
C GLU A 66 -1.67 -0.56 11.49
N ASP A 67 -2.62 -1.00 12.32
CA ASP A 67 -3.53 -2.11 12.03
C ASP A 67 -5.00 -1.70 11.99
N ASP A 68 -5.28 -0.42 12.23
CA ASP A 68 -6.61 0.16 12.18
C ASP A 68 -6.68 1.27 11.13
N GLY A 69 -7.88 1.51 10.63
CA GLY A 69 -8.18 2.59 9.70
C GLY A 69 -7.44 2.54 8.35
N ILE A 70 -7.59 3.62 7.60
CA ILE A 70 -7.08 3.79 6.24
C ILE A 70 -5.87 4.70 6.24
N TRP A 71 -4.75 4.16 5.77
CA TRP A 71 -3.46 4.84 5.68
C TRP A 71 -2.92 4.72 4.27
N GLY A 72 -2.55 5.85 3.64
CA GLY A 72 -1.95 5.84 2.30
C GLY A 72 -2.77 5.06 1.25
N ALA A 73 -4.10 5.21 1.28
CA ALA A 73 -5.06 4.47 0.45
C ALA A 73 -5.11 2.94 0.65
N THR A 74 -4.59 2.44 1.77
CA THR A 74 -4.61 1.01 2.13
C THR A 74 -5.44 0.76 3.39
N THR A 75 -6.18 -0.34 3.43
CA THR A 75 -6.89 -0.82 4.62
C THR A 75 -5.97 -1.64 5.52
N ALA A 76 -6.42 -1.91 6.75
CA ALA A 76 -5.74 -2.80 7.69
C ALA A 76 -5.40 -4.17 7.06
N ALA A 77 -6.41 -4.83 6.46
CA ALA A 77 -6.23 -6.12 5.79
C ALA A 77 -5.19 -6.07 4.64
N GLN A 78 -5.17 -4.97 3.86
CA GLN A 78 -4.18 -4.79 2.80
C GLN A 78 -2.77 -4.64 3.36
N ARG A 79 -2.59 -3.84 4.42
CA ARG A 79 -1.28 -3.67 5.09
C ARG A 79 -0.78 -4.97 5.70
N ARG A 80 -1.65 -5.77 6.32
CA ARG A 80 -1.30 -7.13 6.81
C ARG A 80 -0.83 -8.05 5.69
N THR A 81 -1.48 -7.99 4.54
CA THR A 81 -1.09 -8.77 3.36
C THR A 81 0.28 -8.33 2.83
N ILE A 82 0.53 -7.02 2.74
CA ILE A 82 1.81 -6.46 2.30
C ILE A 82 2.92 -6.90 3.26
N ARG A 83 2.75 -6.71 4.57
CA ARG A 83 3.76 -7.11 5.57
C ARG A 83 4.08 -8.61 5.50
N ARG A 84 3.06 -9.46 5.29
CA ARG A 84 3.27 -10.89 5.09
C ARG A 84 4.06 -11.20 3.82
N ALA A 85 3.78 -10.52 2.72
CA ALA A 85 4.48 -10.69 1.46
C ALA A 85 5.94 -10.17 1.50
N THR A 86 6.25 -9.21 2.36
CA THR A 86 7.62 -8.70 2.55
C THR A 86 8.49 -9.65 3.38
N ILE A 87 7.88 -10.42 4.29
CA ILE A 87 8.60 -11.37 5.17
C ILE A 87 8.81 -12.72 4.47
N GLU A 88 7.87 -13.15 3.64
CA GLU A 88 7.97 -14.40 2.87
C GLU A 88 8.74 -14.14 1.56
N PRO A 89 9.86 -14.85 1.27
CA PRO A 89 10.48 -14.76 -0.04
C PRO A 89 9.46 -15.24 -1.08
N ALA A 90 9.18 -14.40 -2.08
CA ALA A 90 8.25 -14.71 -3.15
C ALA A 90 8.55 -16.11 -3.73
N PRO A 91 7.55 -17.01 -3.87
CA PRO A 91 7.80 -18.28 -4.54
C PRO A 91 8.20 -17.98 -5.98
N ALA A 92 9.41 -18.41 -6.35
CA ALA A 92 9.91 -18.28 -7.72
C ALA A 92 8.86 -18.85 -8.67
N SER A 93 8.22 -17.98 -9.44
CA SER A 93 7.26 -18.34 -10.49
C SER A 93 8.01 -19.15 -11.53
N GLY A 94 7.96 -20.48 -11.38
CA GLY A 94 8.62 -21.42 -12.26
C GLY A 94 8.17 -21.22 -13.71
N ARG A 95 9.10 -20.82 -14.56
CA ARG A 95 8.97 -20.92 -16.02
C ARG A 95 8.66 -22.37 -16.38
N ARG A 96 7.50 -22.60 -16.97
CA ARG A 96 7.07 -23.86 -17.60
C ARG A 96 6.50 -23.46 -18.95
N GLY A 97 7.06 -23.79 -20.11
CA GLY A 97 8.27 -24.50 -20.50
C GLY A 97 8.23 -24.52 -22.02
N ASP A 98 9.34 -24.16 -22.67
CA ASP A 98 9.50 -24.25 -24.12
C ASP A 98 9.29 -25.69 -24.60
N ARG A 99 8.16 -25.96 -25.27
CA ARG A 99 7.98 -27.18 -26.06
C ARG A 99 8.63 -26.99 -27.42
N ALA A 100 9.94 -27.17 -27.46
CA ALA A 100 10.67 -27.38 -28.69
C ALA A 100 10.68 -28.88 -29.05
N GLY A 101 10.29 -29.19 -30.29
CA GLY A 101 10.87 -30.28 -31.05
C GLY A 101 10.12 -31.61 -31.05
N GLN A 102 9.14 -31.76 -31.96
CA GLN A 102 8.89 -33.03 -32.67
C GLN A 102 8.33 -32.71 -34.08
N VAL A 103 9.21 -32.61 -35.09
CA VAL A 103 8.82 -32.69 -36.51
C VAL A 103 9.68 -33.75 -37.20
N GLY A 104 8.99 -34.65 -37.93
CA GLY A 104 9.50 -35.53 -38.98
C GLY A 104 10.30 -36.76 -38.52
N ASP A 105 10.34 -37.87 -39.25
CA ASP A 105 9.64 -38.32 -40.45
C ASP A 105 10.01 -39.82 -40.53
N GLY A 106 9.03 -40.70 -40.39
CA GLY A 106 9.24 -42.15 -40.27
C GLY A 106 8.84 -42.86 -41.54
N ALA A 107 9.82 -43.08 -42.42
CA ALA A 107 9.71 -43.79 -43.68
C ALA A 107 9.03 -45.18 -43.57
N LEU A 108 8.08 -45.43 -44.48
CA LEU A 108 7.50 -46.74 -44.77
C LEU A 108 8.48 -47.57 -45.62
N PRO A 109 8.47 -48.90 -45.47
CA PRO A 109 8.56 -49.75 -46.66
C PRO A 109 7.45 -50.81 -46.71
N GLY A 110 6.93 -51.03 -47.91
CA GLY A 110 5.94 -52.06 -48.25
C GLY A 110 5.40 -51.87 -49.66
#